data_AF-A0A7J6ULH7-F1
#
_entry.id   AF-A0A7J6ULH7-F1
#
_cell.length_a   1.000
_cell.length_b   1.000
_cell.length_c   1.000
_cell.angle_alpha   90.00
_cell.angle_beta   90.00
_cell.angle_gamma   90.00
#
_symmetry.space_group_name_H-M   'P 1'
#
loop_
_entity.id
_entity.type
_entity.pdbx_description
1 polymer ?
#
loop_
_entity_poly.entity_id
_entity_poly.type
_entity_poly.pdbx_seq_one_letter_code
_entity_poly.pdbx_strand_id
1 'polypeptide(L)'
;GSLALCPGGLYQWSLEIVAKCPHRPQVQFGVHGEGHGKPWRLITTSRSSLSSDDEPWQDRPAGDRLIREGDLISVMVDLRGINGNPGALLYAVNDGPYEVAFSNLPMDPGVRMMPVVSMGGGGTVVRVRGASSGTQQPACVQPPML
;
A
#
# COMPACT_ATOMS: atom_id res chain seq x y z
N GLY A 1 17.22 -0.10 3.54
CA GLY A 1 16.75 0.17 2.16
C GLY A 1 15.24 0.22 2.16
N SER A 2 14.64 1.09 1.35
CA SER A 2 13.19 1.08 1.08
C SER A 2 12.90 0.15 -0.10
N LEU A 3 11.79 -0.59 -0.03
CA LEU A 3 11.30 -1.33 -1.19
C LEU A 3 10.78 -0.32 -2.22
N ALA A 4 11.39 -0.28 -3.40
CA ALA A 4 10.90 0.53 -4.51
C ALA A 4 9.91 -0.30 -5.34
N LEU A 5 8.73 0.26 -5.59
CA LEU A 5 7.67 -0.32 -6.41
C LEU A 5 7.73 0.37 -7.77
N CYS A 6 8.06 -0.41 -8.79
CA CYS A 6 8.14 0.04 -10.18
C CYS A 6 7.08 -0.65 -11.04
N PRO A 7 6.63 -0.01 -12.13
CA PRO A 7 5.83 -0.67 -13.17
C PRO A 7 6.45 -2.00 -13.64
N GLY A 8 5.60 -2.97 -13.97
CA GLY A 8 5.95 -4.34 -14.35
C GLY A 8 6.03 -5.34 -13.19
N GLY A 9 5.89 -4.90 -11.93
CA GLY A 9 6.04 -5.75 -10.75
C GLY A 9 4.73 -6.08 -10.04
N LEU A 10 4.74 -7.22 -9.35
CA LEU A 10 3.78 -7.58 -8.32
C LEU A 10 4.49 -7.58 -6.97
N TYR A 11 4.00 -6.80 -6.03
CA TYR A 11 4.64 -6.62 -4.73
C TYR A 11 3.66 -7.00 -3.64
N GLN A 12 4.15 -7.69 -2.60
CA GLN A 12 3.33 -8.06 -1.47
C GLN A 12 4.12 -7.89 -0.18
N TRP A 13 3.48 -7.33 0.84
CA TRP A 13 4.03 -7.27 2.19
C TRP A 13 2.93 -7.41 3.23
N SER A 14 3.29 -7.82 4.44
CA SER A 14 2.34 -7.97 5.53
C SER A 14 2.77 -7.19 6.77
N LEU A 15 1.78 -6.58 7.43
CA LEU A 15 1.91 -5.75 8.61
C LEU A 15 1.05 -6.33 9.72
N GLU A 16 1.63 -6.60 10.89
CA GLU A 16 0.88 -6.95 12.09
C GLU A 16 0.77 -5.71 12.98
N ILE A 17 -0.44 -5.40 13.42
CA ILE A 17 -0.69 -4.35 14.40
C ILE A 17 -0.42 -4.92 15.78
N VAL A 18 0.76 -4.67 16.35
CA VAL A 18 1.15 -5.25 17.66
C VAL A 18 0.56 -4.44 18.81
N ALA A 19 0.60 -3.12 18.70
CA ALA A 19 0.06 -2.20 19.69
C ALA A 19 -0.36 -0.88 19.03
N LYS A 20 -1.39 -0.23 19.56
CA LYS A 20 -1.86 1.10 19.18
C LYS A 20 -1.79 2.03 20.38
N CYS A 21 -1.42 3.28 20.14
CA CYS A 21 -1.50 4.31 21.16
C CYS A 21 -2.97 4.50 21.60
N PRO A 22 -3.30 4.40 22.91
CA PRO A 22 -4.68 4.57 23.39
C PRO A 22 -5.27 5.96 23.10
N HIS A 23 -4.41 6.99 23.06
CA HIS A 23 -4.84 8.38 22.86
C HIS A 23 -4.83 8.82 21.39
N ARG A 24 -4.07 8.13 20.52
CA ARG A 24 -4.00 8.39 19.08
C ARG A 24 -3.86 7.07 18.31
N PRO A 25 -4.91 6.24 18.26
CA PRO A 25 -4.84 4.87 17.72
C PRO A 25 -4.81 4.81 16.18
N GLN A 26 -4.69 5.97 15.51
CA GLN A 26 -4.71 6.03 14.06
C GLN A 26 -3.40 5.46 13.49
N VAL A 27 -3.53 4.40 12.71
CA VAL A 27 -2.46 3.88 11.86
C VAL A 27 -2.94 3.92 10.43
N GLN A 28 -2.07 4.35 9.51
CA GLN A 28 -2.32 4.38 8.07
C GLN A 28 -1.27 3.53 7.37
N PHE A 29 -1.66 2.88 6.28
CA PHE A 29 -0.76 2.09 5.45
C PHE A 29 -1.12 2.25 3.98
N GLY A 30 -0.17 1.93 3.10
CA GLY A 30 -0.39 1.95 1.66
C GLY A 30 0.89 2.24 0.91
N VAL A 31 0.83 3.15 -0.07
CA VAL A 31 1.99 3.56 -0.87
C VAL A 31 2.10 5.07 -0.97
N HIS A 32 3.35 5.56 -0.95
CA HIS A 32 3.70 6.92 -1.35
C HIS A 32 4.60 6.89 -2.59
N GLY A 33 4.73 8.01 -3.28
CA GLY A 33 5.83 8.27 -4.19
C GLY A 33 7.16 8.38 -3.43
N GLU A 34 8.24 8.39 -4.19
CA GLU A 34 9.59 8.55 -3.65
C GLU A 34 9.71 9.81 -2.75
N GLY A 35 10.49 9.69 -1.66
CA GLY A 35 10.67 10.78 -0.71
C GLY A 35 9.42 11.17 0.07
N HIS A 36 8.42 10.26 0.17
CA HIS A 36 7.09 10.56 0.69
C HIS A 36 6.31 11.61 -0.13
N GLY A 37 6.70 11.86 -1.39
CA GLY A 37 5.95 12.69 -2.33
C GLY A 37 4.80 11.94 -3.00
N LYS A 38 4.02 12.64 -3.83
CA LYS A 38 2.93 12.02 -4.62
C LYS A 38 3.48 11.00 -5.63
N PRO A 39 2.69 9.99 -6.03
CA PRO A 39 1.31 9.71 -5.64
C PRO A 39 1.19 9.12 -4.23
N TRP A 40 0.14 9.46 -3.48
CA TRP A 40 -0.21 8.82 -2.21
C TRP A 40 -1.49 8.02 -2.35
N ARG A 41 -1.50 6.82 -1.78
CA ARG A 41 -2.68 5.97 -1.64
C ARG A 41 -2.66 5.34 -0.27
N LEU A 42 -3.51 5.83 0.62
CA LEU A 42 -3.50 5.49 2.04
C LEU A 42 -4.83 4.89 2.47
N ILE A 43 -4.74 3.92 3.38
CA ILE A 43 -5.86 3.25 4.04
C ILE A 43 -5.71 3.44 5.54
N THR A 44 -6.78 3.83 6.24
CA THR A 44 -6.78 3.91 7.71
C THR A 44 -7.10 2.57 8.35
N THR A 45 -6.55 2.31 9.53
CA THR A 45 -6.93 1.13 10.34
C THR A 45 -8.20 1.32 11.17
N SER A 46 -8.73 2.55 11.30
CA SER A 46 -9.92 2.83 12.12
C SER A 46 -11.22 2.45 11.44
N ARG A 47 -11.36 2.79 10.15
CA ARG A 47 -12.57 2.52 9.36
C ARG A 47 -12.26 1.87 8.00
N SER A 48 -10.97 1.66 7.68
CA SER A 48 -10.54 1.30 6.33
C SER A 48 -10.92 2.33 5.27
N SER A 49 -11.17 3.58 5.69
CA SER A 49 -11.33 4.73 4.79
C SER A 49 -10.06 4.93 3.96
N LEU A 50 -10.25 5.48 2.77
CA LEU A 50 -9.25 5.61 1.70
C LEU A 50 -8.95 7.09 1.45
N SER A 51 -7.69 7.44 1.17
CA SER A 51 -7.34 8.79 0.72
C SER A 51 -6.26 8.70 -0.37
N SER A 52 -6.39 9.59 -1.35
CA SER A 52 -5.55 9.67 -2.53
C SER A 52 -5.04 11.10 -2.68
N ASP A 53 -3.72 11.31 -2.59
CA ASP A 53 -3.11 12.63 -2.77
C ASP A 53 -3.76 13.73 -1.92
N ASP A 54 -4.39 14.74 -2.55
CA ASP A 54 -5.08 15.85 -1.87
C ASP A 54 -6.58 15.59 -1.67
N GLU A 55 -7.07 14.40 -2.02
CA GLU A 55 -8.49 14.05 -1.89
C GLU A 55 -8.87 13.79 -0.42
N PRO A 56 -10.09 14.19 -0.01
CA PRO A 56 -10.60 13.88 1.31
C PRO A 56 -10.68 12.37 1.54
N TRP A 57 -10.67 11.97 2.81
CA TRP A 57 -10.91 10.58 3.17
C TRP A 57 -12.31 10.15 2.71
N GLN A 58 -12.34 9.08 1.92
CA GLN A 58 -13.55 8.43 1.44
C GLN A 58 -13.82 7.19 2.28
N ASP A 59 -15.08 6.92 2.57
CA ASP A 59 -15.46 5.71 3.28
C ASP A 59 -15.20 4.47 2.41
N ARG A 60 -14.87 3.34 3.07
CA ARG A 60 -14.72 2.05 2.38
C ARG A 60 -16.07 1.68 1.73
N PRO A 61 -16.11 1.34 0.42
CA PRO A 61 -17.36 1.02 -0.27
C PRO A 61 -18.15 -0.14 0.38
N ALA A 62 -17.45 -1.12 0.94
CA ALA A 62 -18.04 -2.25 1.66
C ALA A 62 -18.35 -1.94 3.14
N GLY A 63 -18.39 -0.66 3.52
CA GLY A 63 -18.64 -0.20 4.89
C GLY A 63 -17.41 -0.24 5.79
N ASP A 64 -17.59 0.25 7.02
CA ASP A 64 -16.52 0.36 8.00
C ASP A 64 -15.90 -0.99 8.34
N ARG A 65 -14.56 -1.03 8.33
CA ARG A 65 -13.80 -2.16 8.85
C ARG A 65 -12.74 -1.64 9.82
N LEU A 66 -12.93 -1.95 11.09
CA LEU A 66 -11.95 -1.68 12.14
C LEU A 66 -10.86 -2.76 12.12
N ILE A 67 -9.61 -2.33 12.01
CA ILE A 67 -8.42 -3.17 12.15
C ILE A 67 -7.85 -2.94 13.56
N ARG A 68 -7.75 -4.01 14.34
CA ARG A 68 -7.42 -4.01 15.77
C ARG A 68 -5.98 -4.44 16.01
N GLU A 69 -5.54 -4.32 17.25
CA GLU A 69 -4.31 -4.99 17.70
C GLU A 69 -4.46 -6.50 17.56
N GLY A 70 -3.37 -7.17 17.16
CA GLY A 70 -3.34 -8.59 16.80
C GLY A 70 -3.68 -8.88 15.33
N ASP A 71 -4.31 -7.95 14.61
CA ASP A 71 -4.65 -8.18 13.20
C ASP A 71 -3.42 -8.14 12.30
N LEU A 72 -3.41 -9.04 11.31
CA LEU A 72 -2.44 -9.09 10.22
C LEU A 72 -3.05 -8.49 8.96
N ILE A 73 -2.42 -7.46 8.41
CA ILE A 73 -2.80 -6.84 7.15
C ILE A 73 -1.85 -7.36 6.07
N SER A 74 -2.37 -8.01 5.04
CA SER A 74 -1.61 -8.36 3.85
C SER A 74 -1.92 -7.38 2.75
N VAL A 75 -0.91 -6.69 2.23
CA VAL A 75 -1.02 -5.68 1.19
C VAL A 75 -0.38 -6.22 -0.07
N MET A 76 -1.08 -6.05 -1.20
CA MET A 76 -0.62 -6.43 -2.52
C MET A 76 -0.73 -5.23 -3.45
N VAL A 77 0.32 -4.98 -4.22
CA VAL A 77 0.38 -3.93 -5.24
C VAL A 77 0.71 -4.59 -6.56
N ASP A 78 -0.25 -4.58 -7.48
CA ASP A 78 -0.11 -5.11 -8.83
C ASP A 78 0.13 -3.97 -9.81
N LEU A 79 1.37 -3.86 -10.29
CA LEU A 79 1.78 -2.90 -11.31
C LEU A 79 2.17 -3.61 -12.59
N ARG A 80 1.69 -4.83 -12.86
CA ARG A 80 2.05 -5.57 -14.08
C ARG A 80 1.37 -5.02 -15.33
N GLY A 81 0.28 -4.28 -15.20
CA GLY A 81 -0.45 -3.67 -16.33
C GLY A 81 -1.14 -4.70 -17.24
N ILE A 82 -1.37 -5.92 -16.75
CA ILE A 82 -1.98 -7.01 -17.50
C ILE A 82 -3.40 -6.61 -17.91
N ASN A 83 -3.78 -6.89 -19.16
CA ASN A 83 -5.07 -6.54 -19.76
C ASN A 83 -5.39 -5.04 -19.74
N GLY A 84 -4.37 -4.18 -19.75
CA GLY A 84 -4.55 -2.72 -19.69
C GLY A 84 -5.04 -2.23 -18.34
N ASN A 85 -4.94 -3.04 -17.28
CA ASN A 85 -5.35 -2.63 -15.95
C ASN A 85 -4.44 -1.49 -15.45
N PRO A 86 -5.00 -0.32 -15.10
CA PRO A 86 -4.28 0.64 -14.27
C PRO A 86 -3.83 -0.05 -12.98
N GLY A 87 -2.64 0.27 -12.47
CA GLY A 87 -2.07 -0.46 -11.35
C GLY A 87 -3.03 -0.49 -10.15
N ALA A 88 -2.98 -1.55 -9.35
CA ALA A 88 -3.95 -1.77 -8.27
C ALA A 88 -3.26 -1.97 -6.92
N LEU A 89 -3.86 -1.41 -5.87
CA LEU A 89 -3.54 -1.70 -4.48
C LEU A 89 -4.71 -2.47 -3.87
N LEU A 90 -4.39 -3.67 -3.38
CA LEU A 90 -5.31 -4.54 -2.69
C LEU A 90 -4.83 -4.81 -1.27
N TYR A 91 -5.75 -5.08 -0.36
CA TYR A 91 -5.39 -5.56 0.97
C TYR A 91 -6.38 -6.59 1.50
N ALA A 92 -5.90 -7.46 2.37
CA ALA A 92 -6.66 -8.40 3.16
C ALA A 92 -6.32 -8.20 4.63
N VAL A 93 -7.25 -8.53 5.53
CA VAL A 93 -6.98 -8.56 6.98
C VAL A 93 -7.26 -9.97 7.48
N ASN A 94 -6.28 -10.52 8.21
CA ASN A 94 -6.18 -11.91 8.62
C ASN A 94 -6.38 -12.83 7.40
N ASP A 95 -7.13 -13.91 7.54
CA ASP A 95 -7.44 -14.85 6.46
C ASP A 95 -8.64 -14.41 5.59
N GLY A 96 -8.97 -13.11 5.62
CA GLY A 96 -10.04 -12.54 4.81
C GLY A 96 -9.69 -12.43 3.32
N PRO A 97 -10.68 -12.18 2.45
CA PRO A 97 -10.44 -11.97 1.04
C PRO A 97 -9.68 -10.66 0.80
N TYR A 98 -8.92 -10.62 -0.30
CA TYR A 98 -8.36 -9.37 -0.81
C TYR A 98 -9.45 -8.47 -1.36
N GLU A 99 -9.35 -7.19 -1.01
CA GLU A 99 -10.22 -6.13 -1.47
C GLU A 99 -9.40 -5.11 -2.24
N VAL A 100 -9.94 -4.60 -3.35
CA VAL A 100 -9.32 -3.52 -4.10
C VAL A 100 -9.58 -2.21 -3.36
N ALA A 101 -8.52 -1.63 -2.79
CA ALA A 101 -8.57 -0.30 -2.20
C ALA A 101 -8.41 0.78 -3.26
N PHE A 102 -7.52 0.56 -4.23
CA PHE A 102 -7.29 1.49 -5.34
C PHE A 102 -7.06 0.71 -6.62
N SER A 103 -7.67 1.17 -7.71
CA SER A 103 -7.54 0.60 -9.07
C SER A 103 -6.94 1.59 -10.06
N ASN A 104 -6.27 2.64 -9.58
CA ASN A 104 -5.78 3.74 -10.40
C ASN A 104 -4.36 4.18 -10.01
N LEU A 105 -3.50 3.22 -9.66
CA LEU A 105 -2.09 3.51 -9.42
C LEU A 105 -1.41 3.92 -10.74
N PRO A 106 -0.54 4.93 -10.72
CA PRO A 106 0.18 5.36 -11.90
C PRO A 106 1.15 4.27 -12.35
N MET A 107 1.24 4.12 -13.67
CA MET A 107 2.02 3.09 -14.36
C MET A 107 3.14 3.68 -15.20
N ASP A 108 3.35 5.00 -15.12
CA ASP A 108 4.41 5.70 -15.83
C ASP A 108 5.79 5.21 -15.38
N PRO A 109 6.70 4.84 -16.29
CA PRO A 109 8.03 4.32 -15.93
C PRO A 109 8.88 5.28 -15.07
N GLY A 110 8.58 6.59 -15.11
CA GLY A 110 9.22 7.60 -14.30
C GLY A 110 8.69 7.72 -12.87
N VAL A 111 7.55 7.08 -12.55
CA VAL A 111 6.93 7.15 -11.23
C VAL A 111 7.35 5.93 -10.41
N ARG A 112 8.06 6.19 -9.31
CA ARG A 112 8.43 5.17 -8.32
C ARG A 112 7.59 5.37 -7.07
N MET A 113 7.06 4.27 -6.56
CA MET A 113 6.34 4.24 -5.29
C MET A 113 7.12 3.45 -4.24
N MET A 114 6.73 3.58 -2.99
CA MET A 114 7.28 2.83 -1.86
C MET A 114 6.16 2.49 -0.88
N PRO A 115 6.21 1.32 -0.21
CA PRO A 115 5.32 1.02 0.89
C PRO A 115 5.47 2.07 2.00
N VAL A 116 4.37 2.40 2.65
CA VAL A 116 4.38 3.32 3.79
C VAL A 116 3.51 2.79 4.92
N VAL A 117 3.95 3.07 6.14
CA VAL A 117 3.16 2.95 7.37
C VAL A 117 3.34 4.25 8.14
N SER A 118 2.24 4.91 8.47
CA SER A 118 2.23 6.10 9.34
C SER A 118 1.55 5.74 10.65
N MET A 119 2.27 5.92 11.75
CA MET A 119 1.83 5.54 13.09
C MET A 119 1.52 6.78 13.91
N GLY A 120 0.28 6.90 14.38
CA GLY A 120 -0.12 7.93 15.32
C GLY A 120 0.30 7.58 16.76
N GLY A 121 0.73 8.60 17.50
CA GLY A 121 0.94 8.52 18.95
C GLY A 121 2.15 7.70 19.42
N GLY A 122 2.59 7.98 20.64
CA GLY A 122 3.64 7.20 21.29
C GLY A 122 3.15 5.81 21.70
N GLY A 123 4.00 4.80 21.55
CA GLY A 123 3.71 3.41 21.96
C GLY A 123 3.01 2.56 20.89
N THR A 124 2.68 3.12 19.73
CA THR A 124 2.20 2.33 18.59
C THR A 124 3.33 1.46 18.04
N VAL A 125 3.05 0.17 17.83
CA VAL A 125 4.01 -0.81 17.30
C VAL A 125 3.37 -1.57 16.15
N VAL A 126 4.02 -1.51 14.99
CA VAL A 126 3.67 -2.31 13.80
C VAL A 126 4.88 -3.17 13.46
N ARG A 127 4.64 -4.45 13.18
CA ARG A 127 5.67 -5.41 12.79
C ARG A 127 5.51 -5.80 11.33
N VAL A 128 6.57 -5.70 10.55
CA VAL A 128 6.61 -6.26 9.18
C VAL A 128 6.86 -7.76 9.28
N ARG A 129 5.96 -8.57 8.71
CA ARG A 129 6.01 -10.05 8.81
C ARG A 129 6.55 -10.74 7.56
N GLY A 130 6.62 -10.04 6.45
CA GLY A 130 7.18 -10.54 5.20
C GLY A 130 7.08 -9.49 4.11
N ALA A 131 7.99 -9.55 3.15
CA ALA A 131 7.95 -8.77 1.93
C ALA A 131 8.44 -9.63 0.78
N SER A 132 7.75 -9.58 -0.35
CA SER A 132 8.10 -10.29 -1.57
C SER A 132 7.81 -9.43 -2.78
N SER A 133 8.58 -9.68 -3.84
CA SER A 133 8.40 -9.04 -5.14
C SER A 133 8.53 -10.10 -6.22
N GLY A 134 7.56 -10.16 -7.13
CA GLY A 134 7.64 -10.97 -8.34
C GLY A 134 7.57 -10.07 -9.56
N THR A 135 8.54 -10.19 -10.45
CA THR A 135 8.51 -9.56 -11.78
C THR A 135 8.13 -10.62 -12.81
N GLN A 136 7.09 -10.35 -13.60
CA GLN A 136 7.02 -10.91 -14.94
C GLN A 136 7.73 -9.90 -15.84
N GLN A 137 8.97 -10.21 -16.27
CA GLN A 137 9.67 -9.38 -17.24
C GLN A 137 8.77 -9.11 -18.46
N PRO A 138 8.79 -7.87 -18.95
CA PRO A 138 9.63 -7.60 -20.10
C PRO A 138 10.82 -6.75 -19.65
N ALA A 139 11.98 -7.02 -20.24
CA ALA A 139 13.22 -6.32 -19.95
C ALA A 139 13.01 -4.80 -19.92
N CYS A 140 13.38 -4.14 -18.81
CA CYS A 140 13.76 -2.73 -18.89
C CYS A 140 14.96 -2.65 -19.83
N VAL A 141 14.70 -2.37 -21.11
CA VAL A 141 15.74 -1.95 -22.04
C VAL A 141 16.22 -0.60 -21.52
N GLN A 142 17.44 -0.57 -20.99
CA GLN A 142 18.10 0.71 -20.71
C GLN A 142 18.17 1.50 -22.02
N PRO A 143 17.76 2.78 -22.06
CA PRO A 143 18.00 3.59 -23.25
C PRO A 143 19.51 3.67 -23.50
N PRO A 144 19.96 3.60 -24.76
CA PRO A 144 21.37 3.76 -25.08
C PRO A 144 21.81 5.13 -24.58
N MET A 145 22.89 5.17 -23.80
CA MET A 145 23.56 6.43 -23.50
C MET A 145 24.13 6.97 -24.81
N LEU A 146 23.61 8.12 -25.24
CA LEU A 146 24.20 8.94 -26.29
C LEU A 146 25.41 9.70 -25.74
#